data_AF-A0A1L9R8M0-F1
#
_entry.id   AF-A0A1L9R8M0-F1
#
_cell.length_a   1.000
_cell.length_b   1.000
_cell.length_c   1.000
_cell.angle_alpha   90.00
_cell.angle_beta   90.00
_cell.angle_gamma   90.00
#
_symmetry.space_group_name_H-M   'P 1'
#
loop_
_entity.id
_entity.type
_entity.pdbx_description
1 polymer ?
#
loop_
_entity_poly.entity_id
_entity_poly.type
_entity_poly.pdbx_seq_one_letter_code
_entity_poly.pdbx_strand_id
1 'polypeptide(L)'
;MKLFSRKEKQPETAPKPSIQNLLYTTTTTTYQIYHEGVKEHILISPVHVPRRKSRSVIHQIASPHSAKDTYFIHVPFLAFHNPARTLRRGGSKSCEPICLINDDWFWKRWNIQFGDDIGKALDRRGVVRWENRSNRDNSLDDDCALKGYKVRSWRAWYESGKYYHRDVNEKRKRRNLNKSEVEKRKEDEEEHIPMRAEQAVNLSWESPFSVNTRCYQFRFGNIDFAWKGTSDVPADKKLRDLLPLTHLKLVAMVPVVPAYDAKPSEVEGHQETREVLLAQYTSSFGSQQYGSLITFDSEISKLLHEFGLDRTAHTKQDPWACQSGDLHLTRFYDVIIATGMCMIMGEWEKRQTVFAVILLALAACQMSSNG
;
A
#
# COMPACT_ATOMS: atom_id res chain seq x y z
N MET A 1 66.20 -21.02 10.18
CA MET A 1 65.56 -20.04 9.27
C MET A 1 64.05 -20.15 9.40
N LYS A 2 63.39 -19.18 10.06
CA LYS A 2 61.92 -19.09 10.13
C LYS A 2 61.48 -17.93 9.25
N LEU A 3 60.79 -18.24 8.15
CA LEU A 3 60.19 -17.28 7.24
C LEU A 3 58.91 -16.71 7.87
N PHE A 4 58.92 -15.42 8.20
CA PHE A 4 57.73 -14.70 8.63
C PHE A 4 56.89 -14.31 7.40
N SER A 5 55.75 -14.97 7.22
CA SER A 5 54.73 -14.61 6.25
C SER A 5 53.99 -13.35 6.72
N ARG A 6 54.21 -12.25 6.01
CA ARG A 6 53.58 -10.94 6.25
C ARG A 6 52.12 -11.02 5.76
N LYS A 7 51.16 -11.07 6.69
CA LYS A 7 49.73 -10.94 6.35
C LYS A 7 49.46 -9.51 5.90
N GLU A 8 49.08 -9.34 4.63
CA GLU A 8 48.52 -8.10 4.12
C GLU A 8 47.20 -7.80 4.82
N LYS A 9 47.09 -6.57 5.32
CA LYS A 9 45.94 -6.05 6.04
C LYS A 9 44.94 -5.58 4.98
N GLN A 10 43.78 -6.25 4.88
CA GLN A 10 42.72 -5.83 3.98
C GLN A 10 42.26 -4.39 4.30
N PRO A 11 41.88 -3.59 3.29
CA PRO A 11 41.43 -2.22 3.48
C PRO A 11 40.14 -2.20 4.29
N GLU A 12 40.17 -1.40 5.35
CA GLU A 12 39.08 -1.15 6.27
C GLU A 12 37.91 -0.49 5.51
N THR A 13 36.81 -1.23 5.35
CA THR A 13 35.57 -0.75 4.73
C THR A 13 35.12 0.54 5.41
N ALA A 14 34.92 1.59 4.62
CA ALA A 14 34.48 2.89 5.12
C ALA A 14 33.24 2.77 6.04
N PRO A 15 33.17 3.52 7.15
CA PRO A 15 32.06 3.45 8.08
C PRO A 15 30.77 3.83 7.35
N LYS A 16 29.77 2.95 7.39
CA LYS A 16 28.43 3.23 6.89
C LYS A 16 27.92 4.52 7.57
N PRO A 17 27.44 5.52 6.83
CA PRO A 17 26.91 6.74 7.44
C PRO A 17 25.76 6.37 8.38
N SER A 18 25.81 6.87 9.63
CA SER A 18 24.75 6.65 10.59
C SER A 18 23.48 7.38 10.15
N ILE A 19 22.31 6.75 10.32
CA ILE A 19 20.99 7.29 9.93
C ILE A 19 20.73 8.66 10.57
N GLN A 20 21.31 8.92 11.75
CA GLN A 20 21.21 10.22 12.42
C GLN A 20 21.81 11.35 11.59
N ASN A 21 22.86 11.11 10.80
CA ASN A 21 23.49 12.14 9.97
C ASN A 21 22.68 12.51 8.72
N LEU A 22 21.85 11.59 8.19
CA LEU A 22 20.97 11.90 7.04
C LEU A 22 19.83 12.86 7.42
N LEU A 23 19.36 12.83 8.66
CA LEU A 23 18.23 13.64 9.12
C LEU A 23 18.54 15.15 9.24
N TYR A 24 19.81 15.55 9.25
CA TYR A 24 20.18 16.96 9.46
C TYR A 24 20.14 17.83 8.19
N THR A 25 20.06 17.23 6.98
CA THR A 25 20.08 17.98 5.72
C THR A 25 19.00 17.58 4.71
N THR A 26 18.16 16.59 5.03
CA THR A 26 17.15 16.07 4.09
C THR A 26 15.76 16.55 4.45
N THR A 27 15.01 17.04 3.46
CA THR A 27 13.56 17.27 3.61
C THR A 27 12.89 15.92 3.80
N THR A 28 12.11 15.80 4.89
CA THR A 28 11.38 14.57 5.23
C THR A 28 9.94 14.87 5.61
N THR A 29 9.03 13.95 5.31
CA THR A 29 7.64 14.00 5.74
C THR A 29 7.34 12.80 6.62
N THR A 30 6.69 13.02 7.76
CA THR A 30 6.33 11.95 8.70
C THR A 30 4.83 11.77 8.76
N TYR A 31 4.33 10.65 8.26
CA TYR A 31 2.95 10.23 8.39
C TYR A 31 2.72 9.40 9.64
N GLN A 32 1.66 9.69 10.37
CA GLN A 32 1.12 8.89 11.45
C GLN A 32 -0.04 8.05 10.90
N ILE A 33 -0.05 6.76 11.25
CA ILE A 33 -0.98 5.78 10.67
C ILE A 33 -1.94 5.30 11.76
N TYR A 34 -3.20 5.70 11.65
CA TYR A 34 -4.25 5.49 12.64
C TYR A 34 -5.32 4.50 12.18
N HIS A 35 -5.86 3.71 13.12
CA HIS A 35 -7.06 2.92 12.89
C HIS A 35 -8.30 3.78 13.08
N GLU A 36 -9.21 3.78 12.10
CA GLU A 36 -10.49 4.46 12.23
C GLU A 36 -11.63 3.46 12.53
N GLY A 37 -11.98 3.37 13.81
CA GLY A 37 -13.21 2.72 14.27
C GLY A 37 -13.22 1.20 14.15
N VAL A 38 -14.42 0.64 14.00
CA VAL A 38 -14.67 -0.82 13.95
C VAL A 38 -14.46 -1.40 12.55
N LYS A 39 -14.37 -0.55 11.51
CA LYS A 39 -14.48 -0.95 10.09
C LYS A 39 -13.12 -1.10 9.38
N GLU A 40 -12.05 -1.32 10.13
CA GLU A 40 -10.68 -1.54 9.60
C GLU A 40 -10.19 -0.45 8.63
N HIS A 41 -10.81 0.74 8.63
CA HIS A 41 -10.35 1.88 7.84
C HIS A 41 -9.05 2.44 8.44
N ILE A 42 -8.21 3.04 7.59
CA ILE A 42 -6.91 3.56 8.00
C ILE A 42 -6.79 5.02 7.58
N LEU A 43 -6.50 5.89 8.54
CA LEU A 43 -6.16 7.28 8.31
C LEU A 43 -4.65 7.45 8.37
N ILE A 44 -4.06 8.11 7.37
CA ILE A 44 -2.63 8.34 7.25
C ILE A 44 -2.46 9.86 7.18
N SER A 45 -1.91 10.49 8.22
CA SER A 45 -1.86 11.95 8.30
C SER A 45 -0.50 12.44 8.78
N PRO A 46 0.03 13.55 8.25
CA PRO A 46 1.24 14.17 8.80
C PRO A 46 0.99 14.80 10.18
N VAL A 47 -0.28 15.01 10.56
CA VAL A 47 -0.67 15.62 11.82
C VAL A 47 -0.61 14.58 12.94
N HIS A 48 0.22 14.86 13.97
CA HIS A 48 0.29 14.01 15.14
C HIS A 48 -0.89 14.25 16.11
N VAL A 49 -1.69 13.21 16.32
CA VAL A 49 -2.77 13.19 17.32
C VAL A 49 -2.25 12.66 18.66
N PRO A 50 -2.30 13.45 19.75
CA PRO A 50 -1.92 12.98 21.07
C PRO A 50 -2.89 11.90 21.58
N ARG A 51 -2.33 10.83 22.16
CA ARG A 51 -3.02 9.62 22.64
C ARG A 51 -4.29 9.85 23.49
N ARG A 52 -4.36 10.95 24.25
CA ARG A 52 -5.45 11.20 25.22
C ARG A 52 -6.71 11.83 24.62
N LYS A 53 -6.72 12.30 23.37
CA LYS A 53 -7.87 13.01 22.73
C LYS A 53 -8.30 12.42 21.38
N SER A 54 -8.03 11.13 21.17
CA SER A 54 -7.90 10.52 19.84
C SER A 54 -9.13 10.62 18.93
N ARG A 55 -10.33 10.20 19.35
CA ARG A 55 -11.46 10.04 18.38
C ARG A 55 -12.01 11.35 17.83
N SER A 56 -12.23 12.37 18.68
CA SER A 56 -12.76 13.65 18.20
C SER A 56 -11.74 14.41 17.35
N VAL A 57 -10.45 14.32 17.70
CA VAL A 57 -9.37 14.97 16.94
C VAL A 57 -9.11 14.26 15.61
N ILE A 58 -9.17 12.93 15.57
CA ILE A 58 -9.10 12.17 14.31
C ILE A 58 -10.24 12.60 13.38
N HIS A 59 -11.46 12.77 13.88
CA HIS A 59 -12.57 13.30 13.07
C HIS A 59 -12.34 14.74 12.59
N GLN A 60 -11.66 15.58 13.37
CA GLN A 60 -11.29 16.93 12.94
C GLN A 60 -10.22 16.93 11.86
N ILE A 61 -9.22 16.04 11.94
CA ILE A 61 -8.19 15.88 10.90
C ILE A 61 -8.78 15.27 9.63
N ALA A 62 -9.73 14.35 9.79
CA ALA A 62 -10.51 13.79 8.69
C ALA A 62 -11.41 14.83 8.00
N SER A 63 -11.55 16.04 8.56
CA SER A 63 -12.34 17.10 7.94
C SER A 63 -11.66 17.58 6.65
N PRO A 64 -12.43 17.87 5.58
CA PRO A 64 -11.87 18.19 4.26
C PRO A 64 -10.91 19.39 4.23
N HIS A 65 -11.05 20.31 5.18
CA HIS A 65 -10.28 21.56 5.21
C HIS A 65 -8.89 21.41 5.86
N SER A 66 -8.65 20.36 6.65
CA SER A 66 -7.35 20.08 7.29
C SER A 66 -6.53 19.02 6.55
N ALA A 67 -7.03 18.52 5.42
CA ALA A 67 -6.64 17.24 4.82
C ALA A 67 -5.50 17.32 3.79
N LYS A 68 -4.75 18.43 3.72
CA LYS A 68 -3.60 18.51 2.80
C LYS A 68 -2.62 17.39 3.16
N ASP A 69 -2.17 16.66 2.14
CA ASP A 69 -1.23 15.53 2.24
C ASP A 69 -1.69 14.40 3.17
N THR A 70 -2.98 14.29 3.45
CA THR A 70 -3.55 13.17 4.21
C THR A 70 -4.03 12.09 3.24
N TYR A 71 -3.97 10.82 3.65
CA TYR A 71 -4.52 9.69 2.90
C TYR A 71 -5.51 8.90 3.74
N PHE A 72 -6.41 8.22 3.05
CA PHE A 72 -7.41 7.37 3.67
C PHE A 72 -7.54 6.04 2.92
N ILE A 73 -7.41 4.93 3.65
CA ILE A 73 -7.72 3.60 3.14
C ILE A 73 -9.13 3.22 3.58
N HIS A 74 -10.00 3.12 2.60
CA HIS A 74 -11.33 2.57 2.77
C HIS A 74 -11.32 1.07 2.45
N VAL A 75 -11.85 0.28 3.37
CA VAL A 75 -11.95 -1.19 3.26
C VAL A 75 -13.43 -1.53 3.09
N PRO A 76 -13.90 -1.73 1.83
CA PRO A 76 -15.28 -2.11 1.60
C PRO A 76 -15.55 -3.54 2.10
N PHE A 77 -16.71 -3.75 2.75
CA PHE A 77 -17.14 -5.08 3.16
C PHE A 77 -18.34 -5.55 2.32
N LEU A 78 -18.19 -6.71 1.67
CA LEU A 78 -19.23 -7.42 0.94
C LEU A 78 -19.19 -8.90 1.33
N ALA A 79 -20.30 -9.45 1.85
CA ALA A 79 -20.30 -10.83 2.30
C ALA A 79 -20.03 -11.78 1.13
N PHE A 80 -19.16 -12.77 1.39
CA PHE A 80 -18.69 -13.78 0.43
C PHE A 80 -17.82 -13.24 -0.71
N HIS A 81 -17.32 -12.02 -0.58
CA HIS A 81 -16.41 -11.41 -1.54
C HIS A 81 -15.24 -10.75 -0.81
N ASN A 82 -14.09 -10.67 -1.49
CA ASN A 82 -12.97 -9.85 -1.09
C ASN A 82 -12.81 -8.70 -2.10
N PRO A 83 -13.53 -7.57 -1.91
CA PRO A 83 -13.36 -6.41 -2.78
C PRO A 83 -12.04 -5.68 -2.51
N ALA A 84 -11.49 -5.07 -3.54
CA ALA A 84 -10.30 -4.23 -3.42
C ALA A 84 -10.50 -3.12 -2.35
N ARG A 85 -9.45 -2.86 -1.57
CA ARG A 85 -9.38 -1.66 -0.73
C ARG A 85 -9.14 -0.45 -1.64
N THR A 86 -9.54 0.75 -1.21
CA THR A 86 -9.32 1.96 -2.00
C THR A 86 -8.46 2.94 -1.22
N LEU A 87 -7.32 3.35 -1.79
CA LEU A 87 -6.53 4.46 -1.27
C LEU A 87 -7.10 5.76 -1.83
N ARG A 88 -7.27 6.77 -0.98
CA ARG A 88 -7.86 8.07 -1.31
C ARG A 88 -6.97 9.19 -0.81
N ARG A 89 -6.89 10.29 -1.56
CA ARG A 89 -6.25 11.54 -1.09
C ARG A 89 -7.25 12.34 -0.28
N GLY A 90 -6.91 12.63 0.96
CA GLY A 90 -7.75 13.26 1.98
C GLY A 90 -8.08 12.31 3.13
N GLY A 91 -8.71 12.84 4.18
CA GLY A 91 -8.90 12.12 5.44
C GLY A 91 -10.20 11.32 5.56
N SER A 92 -10.94 11.07 4.48
CA SER A 92 -12.25 10.42 4.57
C SER A 92 -12.60 9.52 3.38
N LYS A 93 -13.59 8.64 3.58
CA LYS A 93 -14.16 7.77 2.54
C LYS A 93 -14.90 8.50 1.42
N SER A 94 -15.19 9.80 1.55
CA SER A 94 -15.85 10.58 0.48
C SER A 94 -14.84 11.21 -0.48
N CYS A 95 -13.57 11.22 -0.11
CA CYS A 95 -12.49 11.72 -0.95
C CYS A 95 -12.28 10.83 -2.18
N GLU A 96 -11.62 11.38 -3.20
CA GLU A 96 -11.41 10.69 -4.46
C GLU A 96 -10.42 9.52 -4.32
N PRO A 97 -10.76 8.32 -4.85
CA PRO A 97 -9.86 7.18 -4.87
C PRO A 97 -8.79 7.35 -5.94
N ILE A 98 -7.54 7.13 -5.54
CA ILE A 98 -6.36 7.20 -6.41
C ILE A 98 -5.89 5.82 -6.88
N CYS A 99 -6.15 4.78 -6.09
CA CYS A 99 -5.84 3.40 -6.48
C CYS A 99 -6.73 2.36 -5.79
N LEU A 100 -6.79 1.19 -6.42
CA LEU A 100 -7.37 -0.03 -5.85
C LEU A 100 -6.24 -0.94 -5.37
N ILE A 101 -6.36 -1.47 -4.17
CA ILE A 101 -5.41 -2.38 -3.56
C ILE A 101 -6.08 -3.74 -3.44
N ASN A 102 -5.67 -4.67 -4.30
CA ASN A 102 -6.10 -6.06 -4.27
C ASN A 102 -5.04 -6.89 -3.54
N ASP A 103 -5.46 -7.63 -2.53
CA ASP A 103 -4.67 -8.70 -1.94
C ASP A 103 -4.99 -10.04 -2.62
N ASP A 104 -3.93 -10.81 -2.83
CA ASP A 104 -4.03 -12.23 -3.18
C ASP A 104 -3.75 -13.09 -1.95
N TRP A 105 -3.73 -14.40 -2.14
CA TRP A 105 -3.62 -15.41 -1.11
C TRP A 105 -2.51 -15.12 -0.07
N PHE A 106 -2.92 -15.07 1.20
CA PHE A 106 -2.05 -14.94 2.38
C PHE A 106 -1.04 -13.78 2.29
N TRP A 107 -1.50 -12.55 2.00
CA TRP A 107 -0.70 -11.31 2.07
C TRP A 107 0.63 -11.35 1.29
N LYS A 108 0.80 -12.36 0.41
CA LYS A 108 2.06 -12.65 -0.29
C LYS A 108 2.21 -11.79 -1.54
N ARG A 109 1.08 -11.47 -2.19
CA ARG A 109 1.05 -10.67 -3.40
C ARG A 109 -0.06 -9.64 -3.29
N TRP A 110 0.25 -8.44 -3.75
CA TRP A 110 -0.67 -7.33 -3.83
C TRP A 110 -0.61 -6.77 -5.25
N ASN A 111 -1.77 -6.58 -5.86
CA ASN A 111 -1.90 -5.86 -7.12
C ASN A 111 -2.53 -4.50 -6.83
N ILE A 112 -1.75 -3.45 -7.05
CA ILE A 112 -2.13 -2.06 -6.80
C ILE A 112 -2.40 -1.38 -8.15
N GLN A 113 -3.67 -1.08 -8.40
CA GLN A 113 -4.15 -0.56 -9.67
C GLN A 113 -4.38 0.95 -9.58
N PHE A 114 -3.72 1.72 -10.42
CA PHE A 114 -3.79 3.18 -10.51
C PHE A 114 -4.49 3.64 -11.79
N GLY A 115 -5.14 4.79 -11.72
CA GLY A 115 -5.74 5.43 -12.88
C GLY A 115 -6.61 6.62 -12.48
N ASP A 116 -6.61 7.66 -13.31
CA ASP A 116 -7.34 8.90 -13.00
C ASP A 116 -8.87 8.71 -13.06
N ASP A 117 -9.34 7.71 -13.81
CA ASP A 117 -10.77 7.39 -13.93
C ASP A 117 -11.24 6.29 -12.95
N ILE A 118 -10.38 5.81 -12.03
CA ILE A 118 -10.76 4.78 -11.03
C ILE A 118 -11.97 5.21 -10.21
N GLY A 119 -12.07 6.49 -9.83
CA GLY A 119 -13.21 7.01 -9.07
C GLY A 119 -14.55 6.82 -9.78
N LYS A 120 -14.57 6.91 -11.12
CA LYS A 120 -15.77 6.72 -11.94
C LYS A 120 -16.17 5.24 -12.02
N ALA A 121 -15.19 4.34 -11.93
CA ALA A 121 -15.42 2.90 -11.91
C ALA A 121 -16.15 2.43 -10.64
N LEU A 122 -16.01 3.15 -9.52
CA LEU A 122 -16.56 2.76 -8.23
C LEU A 122 -18.01 3.22 -8.00
N ASP A 123 -18.74 2.45 -7.20
CA ASP A 123 -20.03 2.86 -6.62
C ASP A 123 -19.89 3.41 -5.20
N ARG A 124 -21.03 3.77 -4.59
CA ARG A 124 -21.09 4.30 -3.21
C ARG A 124 -20.77 3.28 -2.12
N ARG A 125 -20.63 1.99 -2.44
CA ARG A 125 -20.08 0.97 -1.51
C ARG A 125 -18.55 1.02 -1.50
N GLY A 126 -17.93 1.70 -2.47
CA GLY A 126 -16.49 1.75 -2.65
C GLY A 126 -15.93 0.56 -3.42
N VAL A 127 -16.77 -0.13 -4.20
CA VAL A 127 -16.37 -1.28 -5.03
C VAL A 127 -16.60 -0.98 -6.50
N VAL A 128 -15.89 -1.67 -7.39
CA VAL A 128 -16.07 -1.53 -8.84
C VAL A 128 -17.48 -1.94 -9.23
N ARG A 129 -18.18 -1.06 -9.96
CA ARG A 129 -19.51 -1.30 -10.51
C ARG A 129 -19.51 -2.51 -11.42
N TRP A 130 -20.60 -3.27 -11.43
CA TRP A 130 -20.71 -4.43 -12.31
C TRP A 130 -20.61 -4.01 -13.78
N GLU A 131 -21.20 -2.88 -14.12
CA GLU A 131 -21.24 -2.26 -15.44
C GLU A 131 -19.85 -1.84 -15.92
N ASN A 132 -18.92 -1.61 -14.98
CA ASN A 132 -17.59 -1.07 -15.23
C ASN A 132 -16.46 -2.11 -15.18
N ARG A 133 -16.80 -3.40 -15.04
CA ARG A 133 -15.84 -4.50 -15.11
C ARG A 133 -15.09 -4.49 -16.45
N SER A 134 -13.81 -4.85 -16.45
CA SER A 134 -13.03 -4.87 -17.70
C SER A 134 -13.57 -5.90 -18.69
N ASN A 135 -13.84 -7.11 -18.19
CA ASN A 135 -14.26 -8.24 -19.02
C ASN A 135 -15.72 -8.61 -18.75
N ARG A 136 -16.45 -9.01 -19.81
CA ARG A 136 -17.89 -9.28 -19.71
C ARG A 136 -18.24 -10.41 -18.76
N ASP A 137 -17.40 -11.42 -18.69
CA ASP A 137 -17.49 -12.58 -17.78
C ASP A 137 -16.88 -12.31 -16.39
N ASN A 138 -16.33 -11.11 -16.18
CA ASN A 138 -15.66 -10.68 -14.95
C ASN A 138 -14.32 -11.40 -14.69
N SER A 139 -13.68 -11.96 -15.73
CA SER A 139 -12.31 -12.48 -15.64
C SER A 139 -11.30 -11.35 -15.40
N LEU A 140 -10.12 -11.74 -14.92
CA LEU A 140 -8.96 -10.85 -14.74
C LEU A 140 -7.84 -11.37 -15.65
N ASP A 141 -7.88 -10.95 -16.92
CA ASP A 141 -6.93 -11.47 -17.93
C ASP A 141 -5.53 -10.83 -17.80
N ASP A 142 -5.44 -9.70 -17.11
CA ASP A 142 -4.20 -8.97 -16.84
C ASP A 142 -4.28 -8.14 -15.56
N ASP A 143 -3.13 -7.60 -15.15
CA ASP A 143 -3.01 -6.87 -13.88
C ASP A 143 -3.78 -5.55 -13.83
N CYS A 144 -4.17 -4.99 -14.98
CA CYS A 144 -4.97 -3.75 -15.05
C CYS A 144 -6.48 -4.03 -15.15
N ALA A 145 -6.89 -5.30 -15.23
CA ALA A 145 -8.30 -5.67 -15.30
C ALA A 145 -9.01 -5.40 -13.96
N LEU A 146 -10.20 -4.80 -14.04
CA LEU A 146 -11.05 -4.44 -12.92
C LEU A 146 -12.17 -5.48 -12.75
N LYS A 147 -12.26 -6.05 -11.55
CA LYS A 147 -13.33 -6.97 -11.16
C LYS A 147 -14.55 -6.22 -10.67
N GLY A 148 -15.67 -6.31 -11.36
CA GLY A 148 -16.94 -5.70 -10.96
C GLY A 148 -17.74 -6.54 -9.96
N TYR A 149 -18.58 -5.87 -9.15
CA TYR A 149 -19.41 -6.51 -8.13
C TYR A 149 -20.89 -6.16 -8.29
N LYS A 150 -21.72 -7.18 -8.57
CA LYS A 150 -23.18 -7.01 -8.64
C LYS A 150 -23.76 -6.54 -7.31
N VAL A 151 -24.79 -5.69 -7.37
CA VAL A 151 -25.68 -5.44 -6.23
C VAL A 151 -26.66 -6.61 -6.15
N ARG A 152 -26.72 -7.31 -5.01
CA ARG A 152 -27.67 -8.41 -4.77
C ARG A 152 -29.05 -7.87 -4.38
N SER A 153 -30.06 -8.73 -4.40
CA SER A 153 -31.41 -8.41 -3.91
C SER A 153 -31.48 -8.32 -2.38
N TRP A 154 -30.58 -9.02 -1.69
CA TRP A 154 -30.44 -9.05 -0.24
C TRP A 154 -29.07 -8.51 0.20
N ARG A 155 -29.00 -8.04 1.45
CA ARG A 155 -27.80 -7.45 2.05
C ARG A 155 -27.52 -8.13 3.38
N ALA A 156 -26.28 -8.57 3.60
CA ALA A 156 -25.87 -9.06 4.90
C ALA A 156 -25.73 -7.90 5.92
N TRP A 157 -25.62 -8.24 7.20
CA TRP A 157 -25.35 -7.26 8.23
C TRP A 157 -23.95 -6.65 8.02
N TYR A 158 -23.78 -5.38 8.41
CA TYR A 158 -22.53 -4.62 8.29
C TYR A 158 -21.96 -4.32 6.88
N GLU A 159 -22.53 -4.85 5.79
CA GLU A 159 -22.06 -4.55 4.42
C GLU A 159 -22.00 -3.06 4.07
N SER A 160 -21.02 -2.67 3.26
CA SER A 160 -20.86 -1.29 2.79
C SER A 160 -22.03 -0.81 1.91
N GLY A 161 -22.32 0.49 1.95
CA GLY A 161 -23.30 1.16 1.09
C GLY A 161 -24.77 0.74 1.24
N LYS A 162 -25.26 0.58 2.49
CA LYS A 162 -26.68 0.27 2.81
C LYS A 162 -27.70 1.11 2.03
N TYR A 163 -27.51 2.43 1.94
CA TYR A 163 -28.42 3.32 1.23
C TYR A 163 -28.39 3.10 -0.28
N TYR A 164 -27.20 2.89 -0.85
CA TYR A 164 -27.03 2.59 -2.27
C TYR A 164 -27.70 1.28 -2.66
N HIS A 165 -27.53 0.22 -1.85
CA HIS A 165 -28.22 -1.05 -2.07
C HIS A 165 -29.76 -0.88 -2.10
N ARG A 166 -30.32 -0.08 -1.18
CA ARG A 166 -31.76 0.20 -1.15
C ARG A 166 -32.22 0.94 -2.40
N ASP A 167 -31.51 2.00 -2.79
CA ASP A 167 -31.82 2.80 -3.98
C ASP A 167 -31.77 1.96 -5.27
N VAL A 168 -30.71 1.16 -5.47
CA VAL A 168 -30.57 0.29 -6.65
C VAL A 168 -31.70 -0.75 -6.71
N ASN A 169 -32.03 -1.40 -5.59
CA ASN A 169 -33.09 -2.40 -5.59
C ASN A 169 -34.49 -1.80 -5.72
N GLU A 170 -34.71 -0.59 -5.22
CA GLU A 170 -35.96 0.15 -5.45
C GLU A 170 -36.11 0.53 -6.93
N LYS A 171 -35.05 1.05 -7.56
CA LYS A 171 -35.03 1.33 -9.00
C LYS A 171 -35.28 0.09 -9.84
N ARG A 172 -34.66 -1.05 -9.48
CA ARG A 172 -34.92 -2.34 -10.15
C ARG A 172 -36.35 -2.81 -9.98
N LYS A 173 -36.94 -2.67 -8.79
CA LYS A 173 -38.36 -2.99 -8.57
C LYS A 173 -39.26 -2.15 -9.47
N ARG A 174 -39.02 -0.83 -9.54
CA ARG A 174 -39.78 0.08 -10.41
C ARG A 174 -39.61 -0.28 -11.90
N ARG A 175 -38.38 -0.59 -12.34
CA ARG A 175 -38.08 -1.00 -13.73
C ARG A 175 -38.74 -2.33 -14.09
N ASN A 176 -38.73 -3.29 -13.18
CA ASN A 176 -39.22 -4.65 -13.43
C ASN A 176 -40.74 -4.77 -13.54
N LEU A 177 -41.50 -3.80 -13.01
CA LEU A 177 -42.96 -3.76 -13.15
C LEU A 177 -43.41 -3.55 -14.60
N ASN A 178 -42.54 -2.99 -15.47
CA ASN A 178 -42.91 -2.54 -16.81
C ASN A 178 -42.15 -3.23 -17.95
N LYS A 179 -41.30 -4.24 -17.69
CA LYS A 179 -40.44 -4.87 -18.71
C LYS A 179 -40.56 -6.40 -18.74
N SER A 180 -40.52 -6.95 -19.95
CA SER A 180 -40.42 -8.40 -20.21
C SER A 180 -39.04 -8.95 -19.81
N GLU A 181 -38.91 -10.27 -19.60
CA GLU A 181 -37.62 -10.88 -19.23
C GLU A 181 -36.54 -10.74 -20.31
N VAL A 182 -36.94 -10.71 -21.59
CA VAL A 182 -36.00 -10.55 -22.71
C VAL A 182 -35.40 -9.15 -22.72
N GLU A 183 -36.19 -8.12 -22.42
CA GLU A 183 -35.71 -6.74 -22.31
C GLU A 183 -34.77 -6.55 -21.12
N LYS A 184 -35.02 -7.27 -20.00
CA LYS A 184 -34.14 -7.23 -18.83
C LYS A 184 -32.73 -7.76 -19.14
N ARG A 185 -32.62 -8.82 -19.95
CA ARG A 185 -31.31 -9.39 -20.33
C ARG A 185 -30.54 -8.47 -21.28
N LYS A 186 -31.22 -7.87 -22.27
CA LYS A 186 -30.58 -6.96 -23.23
C LYS A 186 -30.05 -5.69 -22.58
N GLU A 187 -30.77 -5.12 -21.63
CA GLU A 187 -30.35 -3.91 -20.94
C GLU A 187 -29.08 -4.13 -20.09
N ASP A 188 -28.99 -5.28 -19.42
CA ASP A 188 -27.78 -5.66 -18.66
C ASP A 188 -26.56 -5.89 -19.59
N GLU A 189 -26.78 -6.18 -20.88
CA GLU A 189 -25.74 -6.31 -21.91
C GLU A 189 -25.35 -4.96 -22.53
N GLU A 190 -26.30 -4.04 -22.69
CA GLU A 190 -26.10 -2.71 -23.27
C GLU A 190 -25.42 -1.72 -22.31
N GLU A 191 -25.52 -1.92 -20.99
CA GLU A 191 -24.93 -1.03 -19.98
C GLU A 191 -23.44 -1.34 -19.67
N HIS A 192 -22.80 -2.28 -20.37
CA HIS A 192 -21.39 -2.62 -20.12
C HIS A 192 -20.44 -1.55 -20.69
N ILE A 193 -19.82 -0.77 -19.79
CA ILE A 193 -18.83 0.26 -20.10
C ILE A 193 -17.49 -0.21 -19.53
N PRO A 194 -16.70 -0.99 -20.28
CA PRO A 194 -15.48 -1.57 -19.75
C PRO A 194 -14.51 -0.47 -19.32
N MET A 195 -14.07 -0.52 -18.06
CA MET A 195 -13.00 0.31 -17.54
C MET A 195 -11.82 -0.56 -17.13
N ARG A 196 -10.63 0.02 -17.20
CA ARG A 196 -9.34 -0.62 -16.89
C ARG A 196 -8.49 0.35 -16.08
N ALA A 197 -7.59 -0.18 -15.27
CA ALA A 197 -6.54 0.63 -14.66
C ALA A 197 -5.57 1.11 -15.75
N GLU A 198 -4.97 2.28 -15.55
CA GLU A 198 -3.94 2.83 -16.43
C GLU A 198 -2.59 2.17 -16.15
N GLN A 199 -2.34 1.84 -14.89
CA GLN A 199 -1.10 1.21 -14.43
C GLN A 199 -1.40 0.24 -13.29
N ALA A 200 -0.65 -0.86 -13.23
CA ALA A 200 -0.65 -1.77 -12.09
C ALA A 200 0.76 -1.91 -11.53
N VAL A 201 0.86 -1.99 -10.20
CA VAL A 201 2.10 -2.27 -9.47
C VAL A 201 1.89 -3.55 -8.66
N ASN A 202 2.67 -4.57 -9.00
CA ASN A 202 2.67 -5.83 -8.27
C ASN A 202 3.72 -5.78 -7.16
N LEU A 203 3.26 -5.85 -5.91
CA LEU A 203 4.09 -5.98 -4.73
C LEU A 203 4.08 -7.43 -4.27
N SER A 204 5.24 -8.07 -4.24
CA SER A 204 5.38 -9.47 -3.87
C SER A 204 6.31 -9.65 -2.68
N TRP A 205 5.93 -10.53 -1.76
CA TRP A 205 6.80 -10.97 -0.68
C TRP A 205 7.64 -12.16 -1.15
N GLU A 206 8.93 -11.95 -1.30
CA GLU A 206 9.85 -12.95 -1.87
C GLU A 206 9.90 -14.24 -1.05
N SER A 207 9.84 -14.12 0.27
CA SER A 207 9.98 -15.28 1.14
C SER A 207 9.23 -15.10 2.47
N PRO A 208 7.97 -15.57 2.55
CA PRO A 208 7.16 -15.43 3.75
C PRO A 208 7.64 -16.20 4.97
N PHE A 209 8.45 -17.24 4.75
CA PHE A 209 8.88 -18.20 5.77
C PHE A 209 10.40 -18.34 5.90
N SER A 210 11.21 -17.48 5.25
CA SER A 210 12.66 -17.52 5.48
C SER A 210 13.08 -16.80 6.75
N VAL A 211 14.26 -17.16 7.21
CA VAL A 211 15.02 -16.45 8.26
C VAL A 211 15.46 -15.05 7.79
N ASN A 212 15.60 -14.84 6.48
CA ASN A 212 15.91 -13.52 5.92
C ASN A 212 14.78 -12.52 6.21
N THR A 213 15.20 -11.32 6.62
CA THR A 213 14.31 -10.22 6.99
C THR A 213 13.33 -9.92 5.87
N ARG A 214 12.04 -9.87 6.23
CA ARG A 214 10.87 -9.44 5.45
C ARG A 214 11.27 -8.54 4.27
N CYS A 215 11.10 -9.03 3.05
CA CYS A 215 11.47 -8.33 1.82
C CYS A 215 10.27 -8.33 0.87
N TYR A 216 9.66 -7.16 0.69
CA TYR A 216 8.58 -6.98 -0.28
C TYR A 216 9.13 -6.20 -1.48
N GLN A 217 9.08 -6.81 -2.66
CA GLN A 217 9.61 -6.24 -3.88
C GLN A 217 8.50 -5.79 -4.82
N PHE A 218 8.74 -4.69 -5.50
CA PHE A 218 7.91 -4.21 -6.60
C PHE A 218 8.78 -3.47 -7.60
N ARG A 219 8.26 -3.31 -8.81
CA ARG A 219 8.91 -2.54 -9.87
C ARG A 219 8.04 -1.34 -10.21
N PHE A 220 8.66 -0.17 -10.40
CA PHE A 220 7.99 1.01 -10.89
C PHE A 220 8.85 1.67 -11.98
N GLY A 221 8.30 1.79 -13.18
CA GLY A 221 9.08 2.12 -14.37
C GLY A 221 10.15 1.05 -14.63
N ASN A 222 11.40 1.48 -14.72
CA ASN A 222 12.58 0.64 -14.93
C ASN A 222 13.42 0.41 -13.66
N ILE A 223 12.90 0.78 -12.48
CA ILE A 223 13.62 0.66 -11.21
C ILE A 223 12.94 -0.39 -10.34
N ASP A 224 13.75 -1.23 -9.71
CA ASP A 224 13.30 -2.20 -8.71
C ASP A 224 13.37 -1.60 -7.32
N PHE A 225 12.33 -1.84 -6.53
CA PHE A 225 12.17 -1.32 -5.18
C PHE A 225 11.95 -2.47 -4.20
N ALA A 226 12.45 -2.30 -2.98
CA ALA A 226 12.28 -3.29 -1.92
C ALA A 226 11.99 -2.63 -0.57
N TRP A 227 10.90 -3.05 0.06
CA TRP A 227 10.70 -2.85 1.48
C TRP A 227 11.41 -3.95 2.26
N LYS A 228 12.51 -3.59 2.92
CA LYS A 228 13.37 -4.52 3.67
C LYS A 228 13.17 -4.33 5.18
N GLY A 229 13.08 -5.42 5.92
CA GLY A 229 13.10 -5.41 7.38
C GLY A 229 14.42 -4.83 7.88
N THR A 230 14.36 -3.90 8.82
CA THR A 230 15.55 -3.32 9.46
C THR A 230 15.57 -3.60 10.96
N SER A 231 16.78 -3.88 11.46
CA SER A 231 17.12 -3.95 12.87
C SER A 231 17.40 -2.59 13.50
N ASP A 232 17.48 -1.53 12.70
CA ASP A 232 17.84 -0.19 13.13
C ASP A 232 16.66 0.46 13.85
N VAL A 233 16.47 0.03 15.10
CA VAL A 233 15.52 0.60 16.04
C VAL A 233 16.27 1.61 16.90
N PRO A 234 15.68 2.78 17.24
CA PRO A 234 16.21 3.66 18.27
C PRO A 234 16.60 2.86 19.54
N ALA A 235 17.79 3.13 20.07
CA ALA A 235 18.45 2.33 21.11
C ALA A 235 17.69 2.29 22.46
N ASP A 236 16.63 3.06 22.61
CA ASP A 236 15.84 3.21 23.83
C ASP A 236 14.80 2.09 24.05
N LYS A 237 14.53 1.23 23.05
CA LYS A 237 13.49 0.20 23.14
C LYS A 237 14.03 -1.17 23.57
N LYS A 238 14.07 -1.41 24.89
CA LYS A 238 14.47 -2.69 25.52
C LYS A 238 13.59 -3.92 25.19
N LEU A 239 12.46 -3.75 24.50
CA LEU A 239 11.53 -4.83 24.14
C LEU A 239 11.48 -5.05 22.61
N ARG A 240 12.66 -5.11 21.99
CA ARG A 240 12.83 -5.24 20.53
C ARG A 240 12.10 -6.46 19.95
N ASP A 241 12.14 -7.60 20.65
CA ASP A 241 11.55 -8.86 20.18
C ASP A 241 10.02 -8.91 20.33
N LEU A 242 9.43 -7.99 21.10
CA LEU A 242 7.98 -7.89 21.30
C LEU A 242 7.31 -6.85 20.39
N LEU A 243 8.07 -6.13 19.56
CA LEU A 243 7.50 -5.08 18.70
C LEU A 243 6.47 -5.66 17.71
N PRO A 244 5.21 -5.16 17.74
CA PRO A 244 4.06 -5.71 17.03
C PRO A 244 4.11 -5.46 15.52
N LEU A 245 4.97 -4.56 15.03
CA LEU A 245 5.38 -4.50 13.63
C LEU A 245 6.90 -4.30 13.60
N THR A 246 7.62 -4.94 12.68
CA THR A 246 9.06 -4.69 12.56
C THR A 246 9.28 -3.41 11.77
N HIS A 247 10.39 -2.74 12.01
CA HIS A 247 10.74 -1.54 11.26
C HIS A 247 11.11 -1.95 9.85
N LEU A 248 10.65 -1.18 8.86
CA LEU A 248 10.83 -1.49 7.45
C LEU A 248 11.42 -0.27 6.77
N LYS A 249 12.30 -0.48 5.79
CA LYS A 249 12.88 0.58 4.98
C LYS A 249 12.60 0.32 3.51
N LEU A 250 12.16 1.34 2.79
CA LEU A 250 12.04 1.31 1.34
C LEU A 250 13.37 1.70 0.73
N VAL A 251 13.94 0.81 -0.09
CA VAL A 251 15.12 1.10 -0.88
C VAL A 251 14.82 1.00 -2.37
N ALA A 252 15.42 1.88 -3.16
CA ALA A 252 15.51 1.75 -4.61
C ALA A 252 16.83 1.09 -5.00
N MET A 253 16.79 0.14 -5.93
CA MET A 253 17.95 -0.51 -6.50
C MET A 253 18.35 0.24 -7.76
N VAL A 254 19.34 1.13 -7.64
CA VAL A 254 19.78 2.02 -8.71
C VAL A 254 21.05 1.46 -9.38
N PRO A 255 21.14 1.35 -10.70
CA PRO A 255 22.37 0.91 -11.36
C PRO A 255 23.52 1.89 -11.08
N VAL A 256 24.69 1.38 -10.73
CA VAL A 256 25.90 2.20 -10.60
C VAL A 256 26.41 2.48 -12.00
N VAL A 257 26.37 3.74 -12.42
CA VAL A 257 27.03 4.16 -13.67
C VAL A 257 28.54 4.09 -13.42
N PRO A 258 29.28 3.20 -14.11
CA PRO A 258 30.73 3.15 -13.95
C PRO A 258 31.31 4.51 -14.35
N ALA A 259 32.18 5.06 -13.52
CA ALA A 259 32.92 6.26 -13.87
C ALA A 259 33.67 6.00 -15.19
N TYR A 260 33.76 7.01 -16.07
CA TYR A 260 34.33 6.89 -17.42
C TYR A 260 35.75 6.27 -17.47
N ASP A 261 36.47 6.24 -16.34
CA ASP A 261 37.83 5.71 -16.23
C ASP A 261 37.93 4.33 -15.55
N ALA A 262 36.82 3.73 -15.12
CA ALA A 262 36.82 2.39 -14.54
C ALA A 262 36.98 1.34 -15.65
N LYS A 263 38.13 0.65 -15.68
CA LYS A 263 38.33 -0.50 -16.58
C LYS A 263 37.18 -1.49 -16.36
N PRO A 264 36.51 -1.96 -17.42
CA PRO A 264 35.46 -2.96 -17.29
C PRO A 264 36.05 -4.20 -16.62
N SER A 265 35.64 -4.46 -15.39
CA SER A 265 35.92 -5.72 -14.72
C SER A 265 35.13 -6.80 -15.46
N GLU A 266 35.84 -7.72 -16.13
CA GLU A 266 35.27 -8.87 -16.88
C GLU A 266 34.60 -9.93 -15.98
N VAL A 267 34.11 -9.54 -14.78
CA VAL A 267 33.36 -10.45 -13.91
C VAL A 267 31.93 -10.51 -14.41
N GLU A 268 31.58 -11.63 -15.01
CA GLU A 268 30.34 -11.91 -15.72
C GLU A 268 29.06 -11.42 -14.99
N GLY A 269 28.35 -10.51 -15.64
CA GLY A 269 26.88 -10.45 -15.63
C GLY A 269 26.16 -9.85 -14.42
N HIS A 270 26.84 -9.42 -13.36
CA HIS A 270 26.18 -8.69 -12.25
C HIS A 270 26.42 -7.20 -12.37
N GLN A 271 25.42 -6.46 -12.89
CA GLN A 271 25.40 -5.01 -12.77
C GLN A 271 25.42 -4.65 -11.29
N GLU A 272 26.44 -3.91 -10.85
CA GLU A 272 26.47 -3.39 -9.50
C GLU A 272 25.33 -2.39 -9.31
N THR A 273 24.46 -2.65 -8.33
CA THR A 273 23.37 -1.77 -7.95
C THR A 273 23.67 -1.12 -6.60
N ARG A 274 23.44 0.19 -6.49
CA ARG A 274 23.45 0.91 -5.20
C ARG A 274 22.04 0.95 -4.61
N GLU A 275 21.94 0.83 -3.29
CA GLU A 275 20.69 1.01 -2.56
C GLU A 275 20.50 2.48 -2.15
N VAL A 276 19.37 3.09 -2.52
CA VAL A 276 18.99 4.44 -2.08
C VAL A 276 17.79 4.35 -1.14
N LEU A 277 17.92 4.87 0.09
CA LEU A 277 16.85 4.84 1.11
C LEU A 277 15.81 5.93 0.82
N LEU A 278 14.55 5.54 0.64
CA LEU A 278 13.46 6.45 0.27
C LEU A 278 12.41 6.65 1.35
N ALA A 279 12.17 5.63 2.17
CA ALA A 279 11.23 5.75 3.28
C ALA A 279 11.57 4.76 4.40
N GLN A 280 11.08 5.05 5.60
CA GLN A 280 11.22 4.21 6.77
C GLN A 280 9.91 4.16 7.55
N TYR A 281 9.40 2.94 7.75
CA TYR A 281 8.27 2.67 8.60
C TYR A 281 8.73 2.20 9.98
N THR A 282 8.14 2.79 11.01
CA THR A 282 8.36 2.47 12.42
C THR A 282 7.04 2.12 13.07
N SER A 283 6.99 0.90 13.63
CA SER A 283 5.83 0.40 14.34
C SER A 283 5.54 1.12 15.66
N SER A 284 4.29 1.08 16.07
CA SER A 284 3.84 1.54 17.39
C SER A 284 3.10 0.42 18.11
N PHE A 285 3.18 0.43 19.44
CA PHE A 285 2.37 -0.42 20.33
C PHE A 285 1.01 0.21 20.68
N GLY A 286 0.67 1.36 20.09
CA GLY A 286 -0.59 2.03 20.38
C GLY A 286 -1.78 1.23 19.83
N SER A 287 -2.79 0.96 20.65
CA SER A 287 -4.03 0.29 20.23
C SER A 287 -4.82 1.04 19.15
N GLN A 288 -4.44 2.28 18.84
CA GLN A 288 -5.11 3.15 17.87
C GLN A 288 -4.18 3.58 16.72
N GLN A 289 -2.92 3.15 16.73
CA GLN A 289 -1.91 3.60 15.79
C GLN A 289 -1.02 2.44 15.36
N TYR A 290 -0.99 2.14 14.05
CA TYR A 290 -0.07 1.15 13.49
C TYR A 290 1.38 1.58 13.67
N GLY A 291 1.69 2.86 13.44
CA GLY A 291 3.05 3.38 13.50
C GLY A 291 3.19 4.74 12.85
N SER A 292 4.42 5.05 12.45
CA SER A 292 4.78 6.22 11.67
C SER A 292 5.60 5.84 10.44
N LEU A 293 5.29 6.43 9.29
CA LEU A 293 6.02 6.29 8.04
C LEU A 293 6.73 7.61 7.74
N ILE A 294 8.05 7.58 7.64
CA ILE A 294 8.88 8.73 7.29
C ILE A 294 9.29 8.56 5.83
N THR A 295 9.08 9.58 4.99
CA THR A 295 9.59 9.65 3.61
C THR A 295 10.76 10.60 3.54
N PHE A 296 11.79 10.25 2.77
CA PHE A 296 12.96 11.07 2.51
C PHE A 296 12.76 11.84 1.21
N ASP A 297 11.94 12.89 1.26
CA ASP A 297 11.41 13.62 0.10
C ASP A 297 12.52 14.15 -0.82
N SER A 298 13.64 14.57 -0.25
CA SER A 298 14.82 14.99 -1.03
C SER A 298 15.45 13.86 -1.86
N GLU A 299 15.49 12.63 -1.34
CA GLU A 299 16.03 11.48 -2.07
C GLU A 299 15.04 10.95 -3.11
N ILE A 300 13.74 10.99 -2.78
CA ILE A 300 12.68 10.67 -3.73
C ILE A 300 12.73 11.65 -4.91
N SER A 301 12.84 12.96 -4.66
CA SER A 301 12.91 13.98 -5.72
C SER A 301 14.14 13.80 -6.61
N LYS A 302 15.31 13.53 -6.01
CA LYS A 302 16.54 13.22 -6.78
C LYS A 302 16.35 12.01 -7.69
N LEU A 303 15.78 10.93 -7.16
CA LEU A 303 15.52 9.71 -7.92
C LEU A 303 14.55 9.96 -9.08
N LEU A 304 13.47 10.71 -8.83
CA LEU A 304 12.49 11.03 -9.87
C LEU A 304 13.11 11.81 -11.02
N HIS A 305 13.95 12.80 -10.71
CA HIS A 305 14.66 13.61 -11.70
C HIS A 305 15.71 12.79 -12.45
N GLU A 306 16.52 11.99 -11.74
CA GLU A 306 17.60 11.15 -12.32
C GLU A 306 17.04 10.14 -13.35
N PHE A 307 15.88 9.55 -13.07
CA PHE A 307 15.28 8.51 -13.91
C PHE A 307 14.09 8.97 -14.76
N GLY A 308 13.79 10.28 -14.76
CA GLY A 308 12.69 10.85 -15.55
C GLY A 308 11.30 10.35 -15.16
N LEU A 309 11.12 9.90 -13.91
CA LEU A 309 9.85 9.37 -13.40
C LEU A 309 8.81 10.47 -13.12
N ASP A 310 9.24 11.74 -13.08
CA ASP A 310 8.36 12.92 -12.90
C ASP A 310 7.25 13.04 -13.96
N ARG A 311 7.46 12.45 -15.15
CA ARG A 311 6.49 12.48 -16.26
C ARG A 311 5.21 11.67 -15.99
N THR A 312 5.15 10.94 -14.88
CA THR A 312 3.99 10.11 -14.48
C THR A 312 2.96 10.86 -13.63
N ALA A 313 3.07 12.18 -13.48
CA ALA A 313 2.11 13.02 -12.75
C ALA A 313 0.67 12.86 -13.27
N HIS A 314 -0.32 13.02 -12.38
CA HIS A 314 -1.74 12.93 -12.71
C HIS A 314 -2.07 13.81 -13.92
N THR A 315 -2.47 13.18 -15.02
CA THR A 315 -2.61 13.86 -16.30
C THR A 315 -3.84 14.77 -16.33
N LYS A 316 -4.78 14.60 -15.38
CA LYS A 316 -6.09 15.27 -15.43
C LYS A 316 -6.38 16.29 -14.33
N GLN A 317 -5.62 16.32 -13.22
CA GLN A 317 -6.10 17.05 -12.02
C GLN A 317 -5.49 18.41 -11.71
N ASP A 318 -4.32 18.77 -12.22
CA ASP A 318 -3.90 20.17 -12.21
C ASP A 318 -2.66 20.36 -13.10
N PRO A 319 -2.78 21.01 -14.27
CA PRO A 319 -1.61 21.40 -15.08
C PRO A 319 -0.62 22.27 -14.28
N TRP A 320 -1.10 22.94 -13.22
CA TRP A 320 -0.32 23.78 -12.32
C TRP A 320 0.43 22.98 -11.23
N ALA A 321 0.01 21.75 -10.91
CA ALA A 321 0.69 20.90 -9.92
C ALA A 321 2.05 20.38 -10.44
N CYS A 322 2.17 20.14 -11.75
CA CYS A 322 3.46 19.87 -12.39
C CYS A 322 4.39 21.10 -12.37
N GLN A 323 3.84 22.31 -12.33
CA GLN A 323 4.62 23.55 -12.25
C GLN A 323 5.02 23.91 -10.82
N SER A 324 4.28 23.46 -9.81
CA SER A 324 4.57 23.74 -8.40
C SER A 324 5.71 22.90 -7.83
N GLY A 325 6.13 21.82 -8.50
CA GLY A 325 7.17 20.92 -7.99
C GLY A 325 6.77 20.18 -6.71
N ASP A 326 5.46 20.04 -6.44
CA ASP A 326 4.98 19.40 -5.23
C ASP A 326 5.06 17.87 -5.37
N LEU A 327 6.10 17.30 -4.75
CA LEU A 327 6.40 15.87 -4.76
C LEU A 327 5.22 14.99 -4.32
N HIS A 328 4.43 15.46 -3.35
CA HIS A 328 3.32 14.70 -2.77
C HIS A 328 2.17 14.47 -3.75
N LEU A 329 2.15 15.22 -4.85
CA LEU A 329 1.15 15.07 -5.90
C LEU A 329 1.57 14.08 -6.99
N THR A 330 2.79 13.56 -6.95
CA THR A 330 3.28 12.60 -7.96
C THR A 330 2.68 11.21 -7.80
N ARG A 331 2.51 10.48 -8.91
CA ARG A 331 2.06 9.07 -8.89
C ARG A 331 3.01 8.19 -8.10
N PHE A 332 4.31 8.43 -8.19
CA PHE A 332 5.29 7.65 -7.45
C PHE A 332 5.14 7.81 -5.94
N TYR A 333 4.80 9.01 -5.46
CA TYR A 333 4.52 9.20 -4.04
C TYR A 333 3.31 8.38 -3.59
N ASP A 334 2.23 8.36 -4.37
CA ASP A 334 1.08 7.49 -4.12
C ASP A 334 1.47 6.00 -4.08
N VAL A 335 2.40 5.57 -4.94
CA VAL A 335 2.94 4.20 -4.95
C VAL A 335 3.71 3.88 -3.67
N ILE A 336 4.52 4.81 -3.17
CA ILE A 336 5.22 4.65 -1.88
C ILE A 336 4.21 4.46 -0.75
N ILE A 337 3.18 5.31 -0.69
CA ILE A 337 2.12 5.21 0.33
C ILE A 337 1.36 3.89 0.19
N ALA A 338 0.89 3.54 -1.02
CA ALA A 338 0.12 2.33 -1.27
C ALA A 338 0.90 1.06 -0.92
N THR A 339 2.14 0.92 -1.40
CA THR A 339 2.99 -0.25 -1.12
C THR A 339 3.37 -0.34 0.36
N GLY A 340 3.66 0.81 0.99
CA GLY A 340 3.90 0.90 2.43
C GLY A 340 2.72 0.37 3.24
N MET A 341 1.51 0.73 2.85
CA MET A 341 0.29 0.28 3.52
C MET A 341 -0.03 -1.19 3.27
N CYS A 342 0.19 -1.72 2.07
CA CYS A 342 0.05 -3.16 1.78
C CYS A 342 0.92 -4.00 2.73
N MET A 343 2.17 -3.59 2.90
CA MET A 343 3.10 -4.22 3.82
C MET A 343 2.63 -4.12 5.27
N ILE A 344 2.18 -2.95 5.73
CA ILE A 344 1.69 -2.77 7.11
C ILE A 344 0.47 -3.66 7.38
N MET A 345 -0.49 -3.70 6.45
CA MET A 345 -1.68 -4.55 6.54
C MET A 345 -1.32 -6.04 6.53
N GLY A 346 -0.49 -6.48 5.58
CA GLY A 346 -0.06 -7.87 5.50
C GLY A 346 0.71 -8.34 6.73
N GLU A 347 1.55 -7.48 7.31
CA GLU A 347 2.25 -7.78 8.55
C GLU A 347 1.32 -7.89 9.77
N TRP A 348 0.28 -7.06 9.81
CA TRP A 348 -0.76 -7.14 10.82
C TRP A 348 -1.58 -8.43 10.69
N GLU A 349 -2.11 -8.71 9.50
CA GLU A 349 -2.94 -9.90 9.21
C GLU A 349 -2.18 -11.21 9.49
N LYS A 350 -0.91 -11.28 9.09
CA LYS A 350 -0.04 -12.42 9.40
C LYS A 350 0.04 -12.68 10.90
N ARG A 351 0.24 -11.63 11.70
CA ARG A 351 0.36 -11.77 13.16
C ARG A 351 -0.95 -12.20 13.78
N GLN A 352 -2.07 -11.61 13.36
CA GLN A 352 -3.40 -12.04 13.80
C GLN A 352 -3.63 -13.53 13.49
N THR A 353 -3.20 -13.97 12.31
CA THR A 353 -3.25 -15.38 11.92
C THR A 353 -2.39 -16.26 12.83
N VAL A 354 -1.14 -15.88 13.09
CA VAL A 354 -0.25 -16.62 14.00
C VAL A 354 -0.84 -16.70 15.41
N PHE A 355 -1.36 -15.59 15.94
CA PHE A 355 -2.02 -15.59 17.25
C PHE A 355 -3.25 -16.51 17.27
N ALA A 356 -4.10 -16.46 16.24
CA ALA A 356 -5.25 -17.33 16.13
C ALA A 356 -4.85 -18.83 16.09
N VAL A 357 -3.81 -19.18 15.32
CA VAL A 357 -3.29 -20.55 15.24
C VAL A 357 -2.75 -21.02 16.58
N ILE A 358 -1.99 -20.19 17.29
CA ILE A 358 -1.48 -20.52 18.63
C ILE A 358 -2.63 -20.75 19.61
N LEU A 359 -3.63 -19.85 19.63
CA LEU A 359 -4.79 -19.97 20.52
C LEU A 359 -5.60 -21.24 20.22
N LEU A 360 -5.80 -21.57 18.95
CA LEU A 360 -6.45 -22.81 18.52
C LEU A 360 -5.66 -24.06 18.96
N ALA A 361 -4.34 -24.05 18.81
CA ALA A 361 -3.49 -25.15 19.26
C ALA A 361 -3.55 -25.34 20.79
N LEU A 362 -3.50 -24.24 21.55
CA LEU A 362 -3.63 -24.28 23.01
C LEU A 362 -5.00 -24.83 23.45
N ALA A 363 -6.08 -24.39 22.80
CA ALA A 363 -7.42 -24.89 23.08
C ALA A 363 -7.55 -26.39 22.76
N ALA A 364 -6.98 -26.85 21.64
CA ALA A 364 -6.97 -28.27 21.28
C ALA A 364 -6.19 -29.13 22.30
N CYS A 365 -5.05 -28.65 22.80
CA CYS A 365 -4.28 -29.34 23.84
C CYS A 365 -5.06 -29.49 25.16
N GLN A 366 -5.81 -28.46 25.58
CA GLN A 366 -6.63 -28.50 26.79
C GLN A 366 -7.80 -29.49 26.68
N MET A 367 -8.39 -29.65 25.49
CA MET A 367 -9.46 -30.64 25.28
C MET A 367 -8.92 -32.07 25.32
N SER A 368 -7.70 -32.29 24.82
CA SER A 368 -7.06 -33.62 24.84
C SER A 368 -6.59 -34.05 26.24
N SER A 369 -6.40 -33.13 27.19
CA SER A 369 -6.00 -33.49 28.57
C SER A 369 -7.19 -33.83 29.49
N ASN A 370 -8.41 -33.54 29.05
CA ASN A 370 -9.63 -33.70 29.85
C ASN A 370 -10.51 -34.89 29.42
N GLY A 371 -10.09 -35.65 28.40
CA GLY A 371 -10.72 -36.89 27.95
C GLY A 371 -9.72 -38.02 28.06
#